data_AF-A0A7S7Z448-F1
#
_entry.id   AF-A0A7S7Z448-F1
#
_cell.length_a   1.000
_cell.length_b   1.000
_cell.length_c   1.000
_cell.angle_alpha   90.00
_cell.angle_beta   90.00
_cell.angle_gamma   90.00
#
_symmetry.space_group_name_H-M   'P 1'
#
loop_
_entity.id
_entity.type
_entity.pdbx_description
1 polymer ?
#
loop_
_entity_poly.entity_id
_entity_poly.type
_entity_poly.pdbx_seq_one_letter_code
_entity_poly.pdbx_strand_id
1 'polypeptide(L)'
;MHQDRHQDRHDAASYQRIEVITRERRRRSWSDAEKARIVAESADPETSISEVARRNGVNRGLLSVWRRQARLASSEAPQFVQVRLDAAVEAQPNAIDKAHVPVSPAERIEVMIAGATVRVPVGVDAATLERVLAAVRSTR
;
A
#
# COMPACT_ATOMS: atom_id res chain seq x y z
N MET A 1 -3.68 31.50 -61.27
CA MET A 1 -4.20 30.13 -61.32
C MET A 1 -3.07 29.17 -61.00
N HIS A 2 -3.22 28.45 -59.89
CA HIS A 2 -2.73 27.09 -59.61
C HIS A 2 -1.45 26.61 -60.32
N GLN A 3 -0.37 26.49 -59.55
CA GLN A 3 0.37 25.23 -59.50
C GLN A 3 1.00 25.05 -58.11
N ASP A 4 0.26 24.31 -57.30
CA ASP A 4 0.74 23.52 -56.17
C ASP A 4 1.95 22.69 -56.61
N ARG A 5 3.10 22.92 -55.97
CA ARG A 5 4.16 21.92 -55.88
C ARG A 5 4.34 21.61 -54.41
N HIS A 6 3.49 20.72 -53.92
CA HIS A 6 3.77 19.90 -52.76
C HIS A 6 4.99 19.03 -53.07
N GLN A 7 6.19 19.60 -52.88
CA GLN A 7 7.37 18.80 -52.64
C GLN A 7 7.26 18.35 -51.18
N ASP A 8 6.53 17.25 -50.96
CA ASP A 8 6.51 16.56 -49.68
C ASP A 8 7.96 16.16 -49.39
N ARG A 9 8.62 16.99 -48.58
CA ARG A 9 9.78 16.58 -47.79
C ARG A 9 9.25 15.50 -46.86
N HIS A 10 9.20 14.27 -47.34
CA HIS A 10 9.32 13.14 -46.45
C HIS A 10 10.75 13.22 -45.88
N ASP A 11 10.88 14.06 -44.85
CA ASP A 11 11.91 13.97 -43.83
C ASP A 11 12.03 12.48 -43.56
N ALA A 12 13.15 11.93 -44.03
CA ALA A 12 13.54 10.56 -43.78
C ALA A 12 13.36 10.36 -42.29
N ALA A 13 12.30 9.62 -41.93
CA ALA A 13 11.96 9.31 -40.56
C ALA A 13 13.26 8.95 -39.86
N SER A 14 13.72 9.85 -39.00
CA SER A 14 15.03 9.78 -38.39
C SER A 14 14.98 8.62 -37.41
N TYR A 15 15.24 7.41 -37.91
CA TYR A 15 15.34 6.22 -37.09
C TYR A 15 16.53 6.45 -36.16
N GLN A 16 16.22 6.80 -34.91
CA GLN A 16 17.21 6.98 -33.88
C GLN A 16 17.82 5.61 -33.60
N ARG A 17 19.07 5.42 -34.03
CA ARG A 17 19.83 4.20 -33.81
C ARG A 17 20.02 4.02 -32.31
N ILE A 18 19.30 3.06 -31.73
CA ILE A 18 19.49 2.66 -30.33
C ILE A 18 20.62 1.63 -30.30
N GLU A 19 21.75 2.03 -29.71
CA GLU A 19 22.85 1.11 -29.45
C GLU A 19 22.59 0.39 -28.12
N VAL A 20 22.20 -0.89 -28.21
CA VAL A 20 21.97 -1.73 -27.03
C VAL A 20 23.32 -2.24 -26.54
N ILE A 21 23.82 -1.66 -25.45
CA ILE A 21 25.05 -2.14 -24.79
C ILE A 21 24.74 -3.48 -24.10
N THR A 22 24.95 -4.59 -24.80
CA THR A 22 24.80 -5.97 -24.29
C THR A 22 26.00 -6.41 -23.46
N ARG A 23 26.59 -5.52 -22.64
CA ARG A 23 27.59 -5.98 -21.67
C ARG A 23 26.91 -6.98 -20.77
N GLU A 24 27.51 -8.18 -20.66
CA GLU A 24 27.13 -9.20 -19.70
C GLU A 24 27.14 -8.54 -18.32
N ARG A 25 25.96 -8.07 -17.89
CA ARG A 25 25.77 -7.43 -16.61
C ARG A 25 25.93 -8.55 -15.61
N ARG A 26 27.17 -8.83 -15.21
CA ARG A 26 27.50 -9.72 -14.09
C ARG A 26 26.83 -9.11 -12.88
N ARG A 27 25.58 -9.50 -12.68
CA ARG A 27 24.72 -9.03 -11.62
C ARG A 27 25.38 -9.58 -10.38
N ARG A 28 26.02 -8.70 -9.61
CA ARG A 28 26.70 -9.09 -8.38
C ARG A 28 25.75 -9.99 -7.58
N SER A 29 26.18 -11.21 -7.34
CA SER A 29 25.47 -12.16 -6.49
C SER A 29 25.99 -11.98 -5.07
N TRP A 30 25.08 -11.84 -4.11
CA TRP A 30 25.43 -11.85 -2.70
C TRP A 30 25.04 -13.21 -2.15
N SER A 31 25.99 -13.86 -1.47
CA SER A 31 25.66 -15.03 -0.66
C SER A 31 24.70 -14.65 0.47
N ASP A 32 23.98 -15.62 1.03
CA ASP A 32 23.08 -15.33 2.15
C ASP A 32 23.84 -14.87 3.40
N ALA A 33 25.07 -15.36 3.60
CA ALA A 33 25.96 -14.89 4.65
C ALA A 33 26.35 -13.41 4.47
N GLU A 34 26.72 -12.99 3.26
CA GLU A 34 26.99 -11.58 2.98
C GLU A 34 25.75 -10.71 3.15
N LYS A 35 24.59 -11.17 2.65
CA LYS A 35 23.31 -10.48 2.81
C LYS A 35 23.00 -10.26 4.30
N ALA A 36 23.14 -11.30 5.12
CA ALA A 36 22.91 -11.23 6.57
C ALA A 36 23.85 -10.24 7.25
N ARG A 37 25.16 -10.28 6.93
CA ARG A 37 26.15 -9.33 7.46
C ARG A 37 25.78 -7.88 7.14
N ILE A 38 25.44 -7.60 5.89
CA ILE A 38 25.10 -6.24 5.43
C ILE A 38 23.80 -5.76 6.08
N VAL A 39 22.81 -6.64 6.23
CA VAL A 39 21.55 -6.32 6.92
C VAL A 39 21.80 -6.01 8.39
N ALA A 40 22.63 -6.80 9.08
CA ALA A 40 23.01 -6.58 10.47
C ALA A 40 23.75 -5.25 10.66
N GLU A 41 24.72 -4.93 9.80
CA GLU A 41 25.41 -3.63 9.80
C GLU A 41 24.41 -2.46 9.65
N SER A 42 23.38 -2.62 8.82
CA SER A 42 22.33 -1.61 8.63
C SER A 42 21.25 -1.58 9.72
N ALA A 43 21.32 -2.45 10.72
CA ALA A 43 20.31 -2.55 11.78
C ALA A 43 20.47 -1.46 12.84
N ASP A 44 21.67 -0.92 13.00
CA ASP A 44 21.99 0.17 13.92
C ASP A 44 21.20 1.45 13.55
N PRO A 45 20.39 2.01 14.47
CA PRO A 45 19.63 3.24 14.23
C PRO A 45 20.51 4.49 14.03
N GLU A 46 21.75 4.50 14.51
CA GLU A 46 22.70 5.61 14.34
C GLU A 46 23.38 5.56 12.97
N THR A 47 23.34 4.41 12.29
CA THR A 47 24.02 4.20 11.01
C THR A 47 23.11 4.49 9.81
N SER A 48 23.61 5.31 8.87
CA SER A 48 22.88 5.61 7.64
C SER A 48 22.83 4.41 6.69
N ILE A 49 21.61 3.95 6.36
CA ILE A 49 21.38 2.89 5.35
C ILE A 49 22.06 3.21 4.02
N SER A 50 22.06 4.49 3.61
CA SER A 50 22.66 4.92 2.35
C SER A 50 24.18 4.76 2.36
N GLU A 51 24.80 4.95 3.51
CA GLU A 51 26.23 4.78 3.68
C GLU A 51 26.63 3.30 3.64
N VAL A 52 25.92 2.45 4.40
CA VAL A 52 26.12 0.99 4.38
C VAL A 52 25.93 0.42 2.98
N ALA A 53 24.92 0.90 2.26
CA ALA A 53 24.66 0.52 0.88
C ALA A 53 25.85 0.85 -0.05
N ARG A 54 26.40 2.07 0.03
CA ARG A 54 27.57 2.49 -0.76
C ARG A 54 28.81 1.67 -0.42
N ARG A 55 29.13 1.52 0.88
CA ARG A 55 30.28 0.75 1.36
C ARG A 55 30.24 -0.70 0.86
N ASN A 56 29.07 -1.31 0.87
CA ASN A 56 28.89 -2.70 0.45
C ASN A 56 28.57 -2.85 -1.05
N GLY A 57 28.53 -1.75 -1.83
CA GLY A 57 28.19 -1.77 -3.26
C GLY A 57 26.79 -2.37 -3.55
N VAL A 58 25.84 -2.13 -2.65
CA VAL A 58 24.44 -2.55 -2.72
C VAL A 58 23.57 -1.34 -3.04
N ASN A 59 22.51 -1.52 -3.82
CA ASN A 59 21.52 -0.45 -4.02
C ASN A 59 20.72 -0.21 -2.72
N ARG A 60 20.51 1.05 -2.32
CA ARG A 60 19.76 1.41 -1.11
C ARG A 60 18.37 0.77 -1.05
N GLY A 61 17.65 0.75 -2.18
CA GLY A 61 16.33 0.13 -2.29
C GLY A 61 16.39 -1.37 -2.03
N LEU A 62 17.38 -2.07 -2.58
CA LEU A 62 17.59 -3.49 -2.35
C LEU A 62 17.89 -3.79 -0.86
N LEU A 63 18.75 -2.99 -0.23
CA LEU A 63 19.04 -3.13 1.20
C LEU A 63 17.79 -2.89 2.06
N SER A 64 16.93 -1.94 1.69
CA SER A 64 15.66 -1.70 2.40
C SER A 64 14.71 -2.91 2.34
N VAL A 65 14.67 -3.59 1.19
CA VAL A 65 13.88 -4.82 1.00
C VAL A 65 14.43 -5.95 1.88
N TRP A 66 15.75 -6.15 1.89
CA TRP A 66 16.38 -7.17 2.73
C TRP A 66 16.14 -6.93 4.22
N ARG A 67 16.22 -5.68 4.70
CA ARG A 67 15.87 -5.33 6.09
C ARG A 67 14.42 -5.68 6.43
N ARG A 68 13.49 -5.42 5.51
CA ARG A 68 12.08 -5.79 5.69
C ARG A 68 11.90 -7.31 5.75
N GLN A 69 12.55 -8.05 4.85
CA GLN A 69 12.49 -9.52 4.83
C GLN A 69 13.09 -10.13 6.11
N ALA A 70 14.23 -9.62 6.58
CA ALA A 70 14.84 -10.07 7.83
C ALA A 70 13.91 -9.82 9.03
N ARG A 71 13.29 -8.64 9.13
CA ARG A 71 12.29 -8.38 10.19
C ARG A 71 11.09 -9.33 10.15
N LEU A 72 10.60 -9.65 8.95
CA LEU A 72 9.49 -10.60 8.80
C LEU A 72 9.91 -12.04 9.16
N ALA A 73 11.15 -12.42 8.88
CA ALA A 73 11.69 -13.73 9.24
C ALA A 73 12.00 -13.85 10.75
N SER A 74 12.35 -12.75 11.41
CA SER A 74 12.60 -12.69 12.85
C SER A 74 11.36 -12.38 13.69
N SER A 75 10.27 -11.94 13.08
CA SER A 75 9.01 -11.69 13.78
C SER A 75 8.39 -13.04 14.14
N GLU A 76 8.31 -13.35 15.44
CA GLU A 76 7.21 -14.19 15.92
C GLU A 76 5.89 -13.54 15.46
N ALA A 77 4.85 -14.36 15.25
CA ALA A 77 3.56 -13.93 14.71
C ALA A 77 3.12 -12.58 15.31
N PRO A 78 2.56 -11.65 14.51
CA PRO A 78 2.24 -10.29 14.97
C PRO A 78 1.47 -10.36 16.30
N GLN A 79 2.12 -9.89 17.37
CA GLN A 79 1.55 -9.92 18.71
C GLN A 79 0.68 -8.68 18.88
N PHE A 80 -0.61 -8.90 19.13
CA PHE A 80 -1.52 -7.83 19.52
C PHE A 80 -1.26 -7.50 20.99
N VAL A 81 -0.74 -6.31 21.25
CA VAL A 81 -0.56 -5.81 22.62
C VAL A 81 -1.76 -4.92 22.97
N GLN A 82 -2.42 -5.21 24.09
CA GLN A 82 -3.48 -4.36 24.62
C GLN A 82 -2.87 -3.07 25.18
N VAL A 83 -3.11 -1.94 24.52
CA VAL A 83 -2.79 -0.61 25.05
C VAL A 83 -3.96 -0.17 25.94
N ARG A 84 -3.73 -0.09 27.25
CA ARG A 84 -4.69 0.55 28.16
C ARG A 84 -4.41 2.04 28.16
N LEU A 85 -5.34 2.82 27.63
CA LEU A 85 -5.33 4.27 27.75
C LEU A 85 -5.95 4.60 29.10
N ASP A 86 -5.13 5.00 30.06
CA ASP A 86 -5.62 5.64 31.27
C ASP A 86 -6.28 6.96 30.84
N ALA A 87 -7.56 7.10 31.16
CA ALA A 87 -8.39 8.22 30.74
C ALA A 87 -7.95 9.50 31.47
N ALA A 88 -6.90 10.15 30.98
CA ALA A 88 -6.61 11.58 31.22
C ALA A 88 -5.39 12.04 30.41
N VAL A 89 -5.48 12.04 29.08
CA VAL A 89 -4.71 13.01 28.30
C VAL A 89 -5.64 13.59 27.26
N GLU A 90 -6.06 14.82 27.52
CA GLU A 90 -6.75 15.70 26.59
C GLU A 90 -5.94 15.75 25.28
N ALA A 91 -6.46 15.14 24.22
CA ALA A 91 -5.77 15.02 22.96
C ALA A 91 -5.66 16.39 22.28
N GLN A 92 -4.47 16.97 22.25
CA GLN A 92 -4.14 18.07 21.34
C GLN A 92 -4.17 17.55 19.90
N PRO A 93 -5.00 18.13 19.01
CA PRO A 93 -5.10 17.67 17.64
C PRO A 93 -3.98 18.31 16.81
N ASN A 94 -2.78 17.72 16.81
CA ASN A 94 -1.83 17.88 15.71
C ASN A 94 -0.68 16.86 15.77
N ALA A 95 -0.91 15.70 15.17
CA ALA A 95 0.14 14.94 14.49
C ALA A 95 -0.53 14.06 13.42
N ILE A 96 -0.13 14.30 12.18
CA ILE A 96 -0.67 13.77 10.95
C ILE A 96 -0.30 12.28 10.82
N ASP A 97 -1.25 11.37 10.59
CA ASP A 97 -1.21 10.45 9.44
C ASP A 97 -2.33 9.39 9.41
N LYS A 98 -2.91 9.28 8.20
CA LYS A 98 -3.89 8.32 7.69
C LYS A 98 -5.28 8.35 8.33
N ALA A 99 -6.25 8.68 7.48
CA ALA A 99 -7.68 8.52 7.71
C ALA A 99 -8.01 7.10 8.21
N HIS A 100 -8.04 6.93 9.52
CA HIS A 100 -8.78 5.86 10.15
C HIS A 100 -10.24 6.32 10.14
N VAL A 101 -11.00 5.87 9.15
CA VAL A 101 -12.46 5.83 9.29
C VAL A 101 -12.74 4.76 10.34
N PRO A 102 -13.24 5.09 11.55
CA PRO A 102 -13.69 4.06 12.46
C PRO A 102 -14.97 3.49 11.87
N VAL A 103 -14.84 2.41 11.09
CA VAL A 103 -15.99 1.55 10.84
C VAL A 103 -16.17 0.74 12.12
N SER A 104 -16.98 1.26 13.04
CA SER A 104 -17.45 0.48 14.17
C SER A 104 -18.05 -0.82 13.64
N PRO A 105 -17.68 -1.99 14.19
CA PRO A 105 -18.43 -3.21 13.96
C PRO A 105 -19.70 -3.08 14.79
N ALA A 106 -20.67 -2.32 14.29
CA ALA A 106 -22.00 -2.44 14.81
C ALA A 106 -22.47 -3.83 14.42
N GLU A 107 -22.66 -4.71 15.41
CA GLU A 107 -23.34 -5.98 15.26
C GLU A 107 -24.76 -5.69 14.76
N ARG A 108 -24.92 -5.56 13.44
CA ARG A 108 -26.19 -5.24 12.79
C ARG A 108 -26.27 -5.91 11.44
N ILE A 109 -27.47 -6.31 11.05
CA ILE A 109 -27.74 -6.89 9.74
C ILE A 109 -28.16 -5.75 8.80
N GLU A 110 -27.52 -5.64 7.64
CA GLU A 110 -27.94 -4.72 6.58
C GLU A 110 -28.66 -5.49 5.47
N VAL A 111 -29.89 -5.09 5.14
CA VAL A 111 -30.73 -5.70 4.12
C VAL A 111 -30.97 -4.68 3.00
N MET A 112 -30.64 -5.05 1.77
CA MET A 112 -30.86 -4.22 0.58
C MET A 112 -32.03 -4.78 -0.25
N ILE A 113 -33.03 -3.93 -0.54
CA ILE A 113 -34.20 -4.29 -1.34
C ILE A 113 -34.49 -3.14 -2.30
N ALA A 114 -34.39 -3.39 -3.62
CA ALA A 114 -34.79 -2.44 -4.67
C ALA A 114 -34.28 -0.98 -4.48
N GLY A 115 -33.06 -0.81 -3.96
CA GLY A 115 -32.45 0.50 -3.71
C GLY A 115 -32.69 1.08 -2.31
N ALA A 116 -33.57 0.49 -1.51
CA ALA A 116 -33.69 0.79 -0.08
C ALA A 116 -32.71 -0.04 0.75
N THR A 117 -32.11 0.58 1.77
CA THR A 117 -31.23 -0.07 2.74
C THR A 117 -31.87 -0.05 4.12
N VAL A 118 -32.17 -1.24 4.66
CA VAL A 118 -32.67 -1.43 6.03
C VAL A 118 -31.52 -1.87 6.92
N ARG A 119 -31.33 -1.20 8.06
CA ARG A 119 -30.28 -1.52 9.03
C ARG A 119 -30.92 -2.03 10.32
N VAL A 120 -30.60 -3.26 10.71
CA VAL A 120 -31.22 -3.98 11.81
C VAL A 120 -30.21 -4.14 12.95
N PRO A 121 -30.26 -3.33 14.01
CA PRO A 121 -29.41 -3.52 15.19
C PRO A 121 -29.82 -4.77 15.99
N VAL A 122 -28.93 -5.26 16.84
CA VAL A 122 -29.24 -6.34 17.79
C VAL A 122 -30.36 -5.89 18.75
N GLY A 123 -31.34 -6.77 18.97
CA GLY A 123 -32.45 -6.52 19.90
C GLY A 123 -33.76 -6.03 19.26
N VAL A 124 -33.84 -5.93 17.93
CA VAL A 124 -35.10 -5.64 17.23
C VAL A 124 -36.01 -6.87 17.24
N ASP A 125 -37.27 -6.68 17.65
CA ASP A 125 -38.27 -7.75 17.62
C ASP A 125 -38.75 -8.04 16.20
N ALA A 126 -39.18 -9.29 15.97
CA ALA A 126 -39.60 -9.76 14.66
C ALA A 126 -40.79 -8.98 14.08
N ALA A 127 -41.76 -8.58 14.92
CA ALA A 127 -42.96 -7.88 14.46
C ALA A 127 -42.63 -6.48 13.95
N THR A 128 -41.70 -5.78 14.61
CA THR A 128 -41.20 -4.49 14.16
C THR A 128 -40.43 -4.62 12.84
N LEU A 129 -39.56 -5.62 12.71
CA LEU A 129 -38.82 -5.85 11.47
C LEU A 129 -39.74 -6.20 10.30
N GLU A 130 -40.75 -7.04 10.52
CA GLU A 130 -41.76 -7.39 9.51
C GLU A 130 -42.53 -6.18 9.00
N ARG A 131 -42.96 -5.30 9.92
CA ARG A 131 -43.71 -4.08 9.56
C ARG A 131 -42.86 -3.13 8.71
N VAL A 132 -41.59 -2.96 9.05
CA VAL A 132 -40.65 -2.13 8.27
C VAL A 132 -40.43 -2.73 6.88
N LEU A 133 -40.18 -4.04 6.79
CA LEU A 133 -39.98 -4.71 5.51
C LEU A 133 -41.25 -4.68 4.63
N ALA A 134 -42.44 -4.79 5.22
CA ALA A 134 -43.69 -4.65 4.50
C ALA A 134 -43.88 -3.24 3.92
N ALA A 135 -43.61 -2.19 4.70
CA ALA A 135 -43.70 -0.80 4.26
C ALA A 135 -42.70 -0.47 3.14
N VAL A 136 -41.47 -1.01 3.22
CA VAL A 136 -40.46 -0.83 2.17
C VAL A 136 -40.88 -1.52 0.87
N ARG A 137 -41.55 -2.68 0.94
CA ARG A 137 -42.09 -3.36 -0.25
C ARG A 137 -43.32 -2.68 -0.84
N SER A 138 -44.14 -2.01 -0.03
CA SER A 138 -45.38 -1.34 -0.49
C SER A 138 -45.17 0.06 -1.04
N THR A 139 -43.97 0.64 -0.92
CA THR A 139 -43.64 1.97 -1.47
C THR A 139 -43.33 1.88 -2.97
N ARG A 140 -44.12 1.07 -3.69
CA ARG A 140 -43.96 0.77 -5.12
C ARG A 140 -45.31 0.74 -5.81
#